data_AF-A0A7X9CMY5-F1
#
_entry.id   AF-A0A7X9CMY5-F1
#
_cell.length_a   1.000
_cell.length_b   1.000
_cell.length_c   1.000
_cell.angle_alpha   90.00
_cell.angle_beta   90.00
_cell.angle_gamma   90.00
#
_symmetry.space_group_name_H-M   'P 1'
#
loop_
_entity.id
_entity.type
_entity.pdbx_description
1 polymer ?
#
loop_
_entity_poly.entity_id
_entity_poly.type
_entity_poly.pdbx_seq_one_letter_code
_entity_poly.pdbx_strand_id
1 'polypeptide(L)'
;MGDVLNSFVQVAPYINELTNTDFSVSVCDLEQCLIYVPGKTHDHKIKSGTSHIKGSVAYEAIINEKKIVRKVEADVFGFPYIAIGLPIFNSKEDIIGSVVFTEATDKQDLLLNLAENLHETMQQMLLITETITESSLKLEQVSEDLNTVTNDSMKSVEETGEILEFIKNISNKTNILGLNATIEAARIGQSGGGFTVVAEEIRKLANATKDYVVNANEVVEELKNSTNKVNNSLDELLTISSHQINISNDISKLTENINKITVELREKAQLLANEIEKTPL
;
A
#
# COMPACT_ATOMS: atom_id res chain seq x y z
N MET A 1 -38.69 36.47 -41.12
CA MET A 1 -37.48 36.12 -40.35
C MET A 1 -37.96 36.00 -38.91
N GLY A 2 -38.02 34.78 -38.38
CA GLY A 2 -38.54 34.56 -37.03
C GLY A 2 -37.70 35.31 -36.00
N ASP A 3 -38.34 35.71 -34.90
CA ASP A 3 -37.66 36.31 -33.75
C ASP A 3 -36.47 35.41 -33.32
N VAL A 4 -35.28 36.00 -33.19
CA VAL A 4 -34.04 35.28 -32.83
C VAL A 4 -34.23 34.56 -31.49
N LEU A 5 -34.97 35.18 -30.57
CA LEU A 5 -35.33 34.59 -29.28
C LEU A 5 -36.11 33.27 -29.46
N ASN A 6 -37.12 33.25 -30.34
CA ASN A 6 -37.87 32.04 -30.66
C ASN A 6 -37.01 30.96 -31.31
N SER A 7 -35.96 31.35 -32.04
CA SER A 7 -35.02 30.40 -32.63
C SER A 7 -34.21 29.69 -31.54
N PHE A 8 -33.73 30.41 -30.51
CA PHE A 8 -33.10 29.81 -29.34
C PHE A 8 -34.04 28.87 -28.59
N VAL A 9 -35.32 29.25 -28.41
CA VAL A 9 -36.32 28.39 -27.76
C VAL A 9 -36.51 27.07 -28.52
N GLN A 10 -36.54 27.10 -29.86
CA GLN A 10 -36.70 25.90 -30.69
C GLN A 10 -35.46 25.00 -30.71
N VAL A 11 -34.27 25.58 -30.62
CA VAL A 11 -33.00 24.84 -30.66
C VAL A 11 -32.61 24.29 -29.28
N ALA A 12 -33.00 24.95 -28.19
CA ALA A 12 -32.61 24.58 -26.83
C ALA A 12 -32.78 23.08 -26.48
N PRO A 13 -33.88 22.39 -26.86
CA PRO A 13 -34.04 20.97 -26.57
C PRO A 13 -32.99 20.05 -27.22
N TYR A 14 -32.39 20.47 -28.34
CA TYR A 14 -31.44 19.66 -29.10
C TYR A 14 -29.99 19.86 -28.66
N ILE A 15 -29.70 20.87 -27.84
CA ILE A 15 -28.33 21.22 -27.45
C ILE A 15 -27.58 20.02 -26.85
N ASN A 16 -28.19 19.31 -25.89
CA ASN A 16 -27.58 18.14 -25.24
C ASN A 16 -27.47 16.90 -26.17
N GLU A 17 -28.14 16.90 -27.32
CA GLU A 17 -27.97 15.86 -28.34
C GLU A 17 -26.83 16.21 -29.30
N LEU A 18 -26.49 17.49 -29.42
CA LEU A 18 -25.45 18.01 -30.29
C LEU A 18 -24.09 18.15 -29.58
N THR A 19 -24.08 18.12 -28.24
CA THR A 19 -22.86 18.26 -27.43
C THR A 19 -22.58 17.00 -26.59
N ASN A 20 -21.30 16.71 -26.36
CA ASN A 20 -20.88 15.68 -25.40
C ASN A 20 -20.92 16.16 -23.95
N THR A 21 -21.11 17.47 -23.74
CA THR A 21 -21.26 18.10 -22.44
C THR A 21 -22.72 18.07 -22.01
N ASP A 22 -22.96 17.87 -20.72
CA ASP A 22 -24.29 17.86 -20.14
C ASP A 22 -24.66 19.26 -19.65
N PHE A 23 -25.31 20.04 -20.52
CA PHE A 23 -25.76 21.38 -20.19
C PHE A 23 -27.19 21.37 -19.66
N SER A 24 -27.50 22.33 -18.80
CA SER A 24 -28.88 22.80 -18.67
C SER A 24 -29.02 24.15 -19.36
N VAL A 25 -30.10 24.34 -20.11
CA VAL A 25 -30.29 25.51 -20.98
C VAL A 25 -31.58 26.21 -20.57
N SER A 26 -31.51 27.51 -20.28
CA SER A 26 -32.70 28.35 -20.18
C SER A 26 -32.69 29.44 -21.23
N VAL A 27 -33.85 29.72 -21.80
CA VAL A 27 -34.07 30.88 -22.67
C VAL A 27 -35.18 31.71 -22.06
N CYS A 28 -34.91 32.99 -21.84
CA CYS A 28 -35.82 33.91 -21.18
C CYS A 28 -36.09 35.12 -22.09
N ASP A 29 -37.31 35.65 -22.05
CA ASP A 29 -37.61 37.00 -22.56
C ASP A 29 -37.22 38.05 -21.49
N LEU A 30 -37.70 39.30 -21.62
CA LEU A 30 -37.40 40.36 -20.66
C LEU A 30 -38.14 40.22 -19.31
N GLU A 31 -39.15 39.35 -19.22
CA GLU A 31 -40.02 39.20 -18.05
C GLU A 31 -39.86 37.84 -17.34
N GLN A 32 -39.69 36.76 -18.09
CA GLN A 32 -39.78 35.38 -17.62
C GLN A 32 -38.96 34.38 -18.45
N CYS A 33 -38.77 33.19 -17.88
CA CYS A 33 -38.20 32.03 -18.57
C CYS A 33 -39.21 31.43 -19.56
N LEU A 34 -38.86 31.36 -20.83
CA LEU A 34 -39.69 30.78 -21.89
C LEU A 34 -39.56 29.26 -21.93
N ILE A 35 -38.33 28.75 -21.85
CA ILE A 35 -38.04 27.32 -21.83
C ILE A 35 -36.85 27.03 -20.91
N TYR A 36 -36.93 25.89 -20.23
CA TYR A 36 -35.83 25.30 -19.50
C TYR A 36 -35.67 23.85 -19.94
N VAL A 37 -34.44 23.49 -20.33
CA VAL A 37 -34.04 22.13 -20.69
C VAL A 37 -33.07 21.67 -19.61
N PRO A 38 -33.44 20.67 -18.79
CA PRO A 38 -32.56 20.17 -17.74
C PRO A 38 -31.37 19.41 -18.33
N GLY A 39 -30.27 19.39 -17.60
CA GLY A 39 -29.19 18.43 -17.84
C GLY A 39 -29.64 17.03 -17.42
N LYS A 40 -28.91 16.01 -17.91
CA LYS A 40 -29.13 14.60 -17.56
C LYS A 40 -28.78 14.33 -16.10
N THR A 41 -27.72 14.94 -15.59
CA THR A 41 -27.24 14.74 -14.21
C THR A 41 -27.59 15.90 -13.27
N HIS A 42 -27.97 17.06 -13.81
CA HIS A 42 -28.19 18.28 -13.03
C HIS A 42 -29.42 19.05 -13.52
N ASP A 43 -30.35 19.32 -12.60
CA ASP A 43 -31.64 19.94 -12.90
C ASP A 43 -31.96 21.02 -11.87
N HIS A 44 -31.99 22.28 -12.32
CA HIS A 44 -32.28 23.47 -11.52
C HIS A 44 -33.77 23.62 -11.20
N LYS A 45 -34.63 22.75 -11.74
CA LYS A 45 -36.09 22.73 -11.56
C LYS A 45 -36.80 24.03 -11.97
N ILE A 46 -36.22 24.75 -12.92
CA ILE A 46 -36.80 25.99 -13.46
C ILE A 46 -38.02 25.64 -14.31
N LYS A 47 -39.14 26.35 -14.08
CA LYS A 47 -40.38 26.17 -14.85
C LYS A 47 -40.51 27.25 -15.91
N SER A 48 -41.06 26.91 -17.08
CA SER A 48 -41.52 27.90 -18.05
C SER A 48 -42.56 28.83 -17.40
N GLY A 49 -42.48 30.11 -17.71
CA GLY A 49 -43.28 31.18 -17.10
C GLY A 49 -42.76 31.70 -15.76
N THR A 50 -41.62 31.19 -15.25
CA THR A 50 -41.02 31.73 -14.02
C THR A 50 -40.42 33.11 -14.28
N SER A 51 -40.86 34.13 -13.56
CA SER A 51 -40.31 35.49 -13.66
C SER A 51 -38.83 35.54 -13.29
N HIS A 52 -38.12 36.53 -13.83
CA HIS A 52 -36.69 36.73 -13.52
C HIS A 52 -36.43 36.89 -12.03
N ILE A 53 -35.42 36.15 -11.55
CA ILE A 53 -34.88 36.31 -10.20
C ILE A 53 -33.75 37.34 -10.27
N LYS A 54 -33.87 38.43 -9.50
CA LYS A 54 -32.81 39.45 -9.42
C LYS A 54 -31.49 38.82 -8.98
N GLY A 55 -30.41 39.20 -9.66
CA GLY A 55 -29.08 38.64 -9.43
C GLY A 55 -28.84 37.28 -10.09
N SER A 56 -29.84 36.64 -10.73
CA SER A 56 -29.59 35.44 -11.54
C SER A 56 -28.75 35.78 -12.77
N VAL A 57 -28.04 34.78 -13.33
CA VAL A 57 -27.20 34.98 -14.52
C VAL A 57 -28.02 35.43 -15.73
N ALA A 58 -29.25 34.91 -15.89
CA ALA A 58 -30.17 35.33 -16.95
C ALA A 58 -30.54 36.82 -16.83
N TYR A 59 -30.90 37.25 -15.61
CA TYR A 59 -31.26 38.64 -15.32
C TYR A 59 -30.07 39.59 -15.48
N GLU A 60 -28.91 39.22 -14.93
CA GLU A 60 -27.69 40.03 -15.02
C GLU A 60 -27.19 40.17 -16.45
N ALA A 61 -27.34 39.14 -17.30
CA ALA A 61 -27.01 39.23 -18.71
C ALA A 61 -27.91 40.23 -19.44
N ILE A 62 -29.19 40.31 -19.05
CA ILE A 62 -30.15 41.25 -19.63
C ILE A 62 -29.83 42.69 -19.20
N ILE A 63 -29.79 42.96 -17.90
CA ILE A 63 -29.66 44.35 -17.40
C ILE A 63 -28.30 44.99 -17.74
N ASN A 64 -27.25 44.17 -17.86
CA ASN A 64 -25.91 44.66 -18.16
C ASN A 64 -25.57 44.58 -19.65
N GLU A 65 -26.48 44.04 -20.47
CA GLU A 65 -26.33 43.86 -21.92
C GLU A 65 -24.99 43.23 -22.32
N LYS A 66 -24.50 42.29 -21.51
CA LYS A 66 -23.19 41.65 -21.72
C LYS A 66 -23.18 40.20 -21.26
N LYS A 67 -22.20 39.44 -21.76
CA LYS A 67 -21.92 38.10 -21.27
C LYS A 67 -21.64 38.11 -19.77
N ILE A 68 -22.31 37.22 -19.04
CA ILE A 68 -22.08 36.97 -17.62
C ILE A 68 -21.60 35.53 -17.47
N VAL A 69 -20.46 35.34 -16.80
CA VAL A 69 -19.97 34.03 -16.38
C VAL A 69 -19.93 34.02 -14.86
N ARG A 70 -20.50 32.99 -14.24
CA ARG A 70 -20.51 32.86 -12.79
C ARG A 70 -20.39 31.41 -12.36
N LYS A 71 -19.42 31.14 -11.48
CA LYS A 71 -19.40 29.93 -10.68
C LYS A 71 -20.35 30.06 -9.49
N VAL A 72 -21.18 29.05 -9.28
CA VAL A 72 -22.16 28.96 -8.21
C VAL A 72 -21.86 27.70 -7.41
N GLU A 73 -21.69 27.86 -6.10
CA GLU A 73 -21.43 26.76 -5.18
C GLU A 73 -22.68 25.92 -4.92
N ALA A 74 -22.49 24.71 -4.39
CA ALA A 74 -23.56 23.73 -4.19
C ALA A 74 -24.69 24.20 -3.26
N ASP A 75 -24.45 25.18 -2.40
CA ASP A 75 -25.42 25.68 -1.42
C ASP A 75 -26.71 26.26 -2.04
N VAL A 76 -26.67 26.66 -3.32
CA VAL A 76 -27.82 27.30 -3.97
C VAL A 76 -28.78 26.28 -4.59
N PHE A 77 -28.27 25.26 -5.27
CA PHE A 77 -29.08 24.28 -6.03
C PHE A 77 -28.77 22.81 -5.70
N GLY A 78 -27.92 22.55 -4.71
CA GLY A 78 -27.51 21.21 -4.27
C GLY A 78 -26.33 20.61 -5.04
N PHE A 79 -25.78 21.32 -6.03
CA PHE A 79 -24.60 20.93 -6.81
C PHE A 79 -23.87 22.19 -7.32
N PRO A 80 -22.53 22.17 -7.43
CA PRO A 80 -21.78 23.29 -7.94
C PRO A 80 -21.85 23.32 -9.48
N TYR A 81 -21.95 24.52 -10.05
CA TYR A 81 -22.03 24.71 -11.49
C TYR A 81 -21.44 26.05 -11.93
N ILE A 82 -21.11 26.15 -13.21
CA ILE A 82 -20.83 27.43 -13.86
C ILE A 82 -21.98 27.74 -14.80
N ALA A 83 -22.48 28.96 -14.72
CA ALA A 83 -23.51 29.49 -15.60
C ALA A 83 -22.93 30.58 -16.51
N ILE A 84 -23.22 30.45 -17.79
CA ILE A 84 -22.86 31.42 -18.83
C ILE A 84 -24.16 31.99 -19.41
N GLY A 85 -24.42 33.26 -19.15
CA GLY A 85 -25.56 33.99 -19.70
C GLY A 85 -25.13 34.92 -20.83
N LEU A 86 -25.87 34.88 -21.93
CA LEU A 86 -25.72 35.80 -23.06
C LEU A 86 -27.03 36.56 -23.28
N PRO A 87 -26.99 37.89 -23.42
CA PRO A 87 -28.13 38.65 -23.90
C PRO A 87 -28.41 38.30 -25.37
N ILE A 88 -29.69 38.28 -25.73
CA ILE A 88 -30.15 38.10 -27.10
C ILE A 88 -30.65 39.45 -27.59
N PHE A 89 -30.14 39.88 -28.76
CA PHE A 89 -30.51 41.13 -29.40
C PHE A 89 -31.34 40.89 -30.66
N ASN A 90 -32.24 41.81 -30.96
CA ASN A 90 -32.96 41.84 -32.23
C ASN A 90 -32.08 42.46 -33.35
N SER A 91 -32.61 42.54 -34.58
CA SER A 91 -31.90 43.13 -35.72
C SER A 91 -31.63 44.65 -35.61
N LYS A 92 -32.17 45.32 -34.60
CA LYS A 92 -31.98 46.74 -34.30
C LYS A 92 -31.07 46.97 -33.09
N GLU A 93 -30.43 45.91 -32.59
CA GLU A 93 -29.59 45.91 -31.38
C GLU A 93 -30.36 46.18 -30.08
N ASP A 94 -31.70 46.11 -30.07
CA ASP A 94 -32.44 46.12 -28.82
C ASP A 94 -32.36 44.74 -28.15
N ILE A 95 -32.17 44.73 -26.83
CA ILE A 95 -32.22 43.49 -26.06
C ILE A 95 -33.65 42.94 -26.00
N ILE A 96 -33.79 41.64 -26.26
CA ILE A 96 -35.08 40.94 -26.30
C ILE A 96 -35.16 39.75 -25.34
N GLY A 97 -34.04 39.36 -24.74
CA GLY A 97 -34.01 38.25 -23.79
C GLY A 97 -32.59 37.80 -23.44
N SER A 98 -32.46 36.62 -22.88
CA SER A 98 -31.17 35.96 -22.66
C SER A 98 -31.25 34.46 -22.84
N VAL A 99 -30.10 33.86 -23.14
CA VAL A 99 -29.88 32.42 -23.09
C VAL A 99 -28.82 32.13 -22.04
N VAL A 100 -29.07 31.15 -21.18
CA VAL A 100 -28.12 30.69 -20.17
C VAL A 100 -27.83 29.21 -20.38
N PHE A 101 -26.55 28.89 -20.42
CA PHE A 101 -26.04 27.53 -20.36
C PHE A 101 -25.44 27.32 -18.98
N THR A 102 -25.71 26.17 -18.37
CA THR A 102 -25.09 25.78 -17.10
C THR A 102 -24.45 24.41 -17.22
N GLU A 103 -23.24 24.26 -16.70
CA GLU A 103 -22.54 22.97 -16.59
C GLU A 103 -22.12 22.75 -15.14
N ALA A 104 -22.33 21.55 -14.61
CA ALA A 104 -21.89 21.20 -13.28
C ALA A 104 -20.37 20.97 -13.21
N THR A 105 -19.75 21.37 -12.10
CA THR A 105 -18.29 21.24 -11.90
C THR A 105 -17.90 20.06 -11.01
N ASP A 106 -18.86 19.27 -10.57
CA ASP A 106 -18.67 18.12 -9.66
C ASP A 106 -17.70 17.06 -10.20
N LYS A 107 -17.70 16.83 -11.53
CA LYS A 107 -16.76 15.91 -12.19
C LYS A 107 -15.32 16.36 -12.03
N GLN A 108 -15.05 17.65 -12.18
CA GLN A 108 -13.70 18.19 -12.03
C GLN A 108 -13.23 18.09 -10.58
N ASP A 109 -14.07 18.53 -9.64
CA ASP A 109 -13.74 18.51 -8.21
C ASP A 109 -13.48 17.06 -7.75
N LEU A 110 -14.27 16.10 -8.26
CA LEU A 110 -14.03 14.67 -8.04
C LEU A 110 -12.66 14.22 -8.57
N LEU A 111 -12.28 14.59 -9.79
CA LEU A 111 -10.98 14.20 -10.37
C LEU A 111 -9.80 14.81 -9.60
N LEU A 112 -9.92 16.06 -9.14
CA LEU A 112 -8.90 16.71 -8.31
C LEU A 112 -8.74 16.02 -6.96
N ASN A 113 -9.85 15.71 -6.29
CA ASN A 113 -9.84 14.98 -5.02
C ASN A 113 -9.25 13.56 -5.20
N LEU A 114 -9.58 12.88 -6.30
CA LEU A 114 -8.97 11.58 -6.61
C LEU A 114 -7.46 11.69 -6.83
N ALA A 115 -6.99 12.73 -7.52
CA ALA A 115 -5.57 12.97 -7.73
C ALA A 115 -4.83 13.26 -6.41
N GLU A 116 -5.44 14.03 -5.51
CA GLU A 116 -4.88 14.31 -4.18
C GLU A 116 -4.78 13.04 -3.32
N ASN A 117 -5.85 12.25 -3.25
CA ASN A 117 -5.84 10.96 -2.54
C ASN A 117 -4.80 9.98 -3.11
N LEU A 118 -4.64 9.93 -4.43
CA LEU A 118 -3.60 9.11 -5.08
C LEU A 118 -2.20 9.60 -4.71
N HIS A 119 -1.99 10.92 -4.66
CA HIS A 119 -0.72 11.51 -4.27
C HIS A 119 -0.34 11.15 -2.82
N GLU A 120 -1.29 11.27 -1.89
CA GLU A 120 -1.08 10.87 -0.49
C GLU A 120 -0.76 9.38 -0.36
N THR A 121 -1.53 8.53 -1.05
CA THR A 121 -1.32 7.08 -1.06
C THR A 121 0.06 6.72 -1.61
N MET A 122 0.52 7.44 -2.65
CA MET A 122 1.83 7.26 -3.26
C MET A 122 2.96 7.66 -2.31
N GLN A 123 2.82 8.76 -1.55
CA GLN A 123 3.80 9.13 -0.52
C GLN A 123 3.90 8.07 0.58
N GLN A 124 2.77 7.50 1.01
CA GLN A 124 2.76 6.40 1.97
C GLN A 124 3.45 5.15 1.40
N MET A 125 3.22 4.82 0.13
CA MET A 125 3.91 3.70 -0.53
C MET A 125 5.43 3.90 -0.57
N LEU A 126 5.92 5.11 -0.83
CA LEU A 126 7.36 5.40 -0.79
C LEU A 126 7.96 5.13 0.60
N LEU A 127 7.30 5.60 1.67
CA LEU A 127 7.76 5.38 3.04
C LEU A 127 7.77 3.89 3.41
N ILE A 128 6.73 3.15 3.01
CA ILE A 128 6.65 1.70 3.25
C ILE A 128 7.78 0.99 2.50
N THR A 129 8.06 1.38 1.26
CA THR A 129 9.12 0.81 0.43
C THR A 129 10.51 1.03 1.03
N GLU A 130 10.76 2.23 1.56
CA GLU A 130 11.99 2.55 2.30
C GLU A 130 12.13 1.66 3.55
N THR A 131 11.06 1.53 4.33
CA THR A 131 11.02 0.69 5.54
C THR A 131 11.29 -0.79 5.21
N ILE A 132 10.73 -1.32 4.11
CA ILE A 132 10.99 -2.70 3.65
C ILE A 132 12.46 -2.87 3.27
N THR A 133 13.03 -1.89 2.58
CA THR A 133 14.43 -1.93 2.14
C THR A 133 15.37 -1.92 3.35
N GLU A 134 15.14 -1.04 4.32
CA GLU A 134 15.89 -0.98 5.58
C GLU A 134 15.77 -2.30 6.37
N SER A 135 14.55 -2.84 6.47
CA SER A 135 14.29 -4.11 7.17
C SER A 135 15.01 -5.28 6.50
N SER A 136 15.08 -5.30 5.17
CA SER A 136 15.76 -6.34 4.40
C SER A 136 17.28 -6.31 4.64
N LEU A 137 17.88 -5.11 4.65
CA LEU A 137 19.30 -4.93 4.98
C LEU A 137 19.60 -5.36 6.42
N LYS A 138 18.70 -5.04 7.35
CA LYS A 138 18.85 -5.47 8.75
C LYS A 138 18.73 -6.98 8.91
N LEU A 139 17.84 -7.63 8.16
CA LEU A 139 17.72 -9.08 8.13
C LEU A 139 18.99 -9.75 7.58
N GLU A 140 19.62 -9.17 6.57
CA GLU A 140 20.89 -9.64 6.02
C GLU A 140 21.99 -9.60 7.09
N GLN A 141 22.13 -8.46 7.78
CA GLN A 141 23.10 -8.31 8.87
C GLN A 141 22.86 -9.30 10.02
N VAL A 142 21.61 -9.43 10.48
CA VAL A 142 21.24 -10.39 11.54
C VAL A 142 21.52 -11.83 11.11
N SER A 143 21.32 -12.14 9.83
CA SER A 143 21.60 -13.48 9.30
C SER A 143 23.10 -13.78 9.27
N GLU A 144 23.94 -12.79 8.95
CA GLU A 144 25.41 -12.92 9.02
C GLU A 144 25.90 -13.15 10.46
N ASP A 145 25.37 -12.38 11.42
CA ASP A 145 25.67 -12.55 12.84
C ASP A 145 25.27 -13.95 13.32
N LEU A 146 24.06 -14.41 12.97
CA LEU A 146 23.58 -15.75 13.33
C LEU A 146 24.38 -16.86 12.67
N ASN A 147 24.85 -16.68 11.43
CA ASN A 147 25.73 -17.64 10.77
C ASN A 147 27.03 -17.81 11.55
N THR A 148 27.61 -16.70 12.04
CA THR A 148 28.82 -16.73 12.88
C THR A 148 28.57 -17.51 14.18
N VAL A 149 27.49 -17.19 14.89
CA VAL A 149 27.11 -17.87 16.14
C VAL A 149 26.85 -19.36 15.92
N THR A 150 26.23 -19.72 14.80
CA THR A 150 25.87 -21.10 14.48
C THR A 150 27.12 -21.92 14.12
N ASN A 151 28.09 -21.32 13.42
CA ASN A 151 29.39 -21.92 13.16
C ASN A 151 30.20 -22.14 14.46
N ASP A 152 30.25 -21.16 15.35
CA ASP A 152 30.92 -21.29 16.65
C ASP A 152 30.26 -22.38 17.52
N SER A 153 28.93 -22.47 17.47
CA SER A 153 28.16 -23.51 18.15
C SER A 153 28.48 -24.90 17.60
N MET A 154 28.58 -25.05 16.27
CA MET A 154 28.99 -26.32 15.66
C MET A 154 30.38 -26.74 16.09
N LYS A 155 31.33 -25.82 16.10
CA LYS A 155 32.69 -26.11 16.57
C LYS A 155 32.69 -26.58 18.04
N SER A 156 31.92 -25.92 18.89
CA SER A 156 31.80 -26.30 20.31
C SER A 156 31.17 -27.70 20.50
N VAL A 157 30.20 -28.04 19.65
CA VAL A 157 29.57 -29.38 19.60
C VAL A 157 30.59 -30.44 19.18
N GLU A 158 31.41 -30.18 18.17
CA GLU A 158 32.49 -31.07 17.72
C GLU A 158 33.54 -31.29 18.83
N GLU A 159 34.04 -30.21 19.44
CA GLU A 159 34.99 -30.27 20.57
C GLU A 159 34.41 -31.07 21.76
N THR A 160 33.12 -30.90 22.05
CA THR A 160 32.44 -31.68 23.10
C THR A 160 32.38 -33.17 22.74
N GLY A 161 32.12 -33.50 21.48
CA GLY A 161 32.17 -34.88 20.98
C GLY A 161 33.54 -35.52 21.17
N GLU A 162 34.62 -34.80 20.86
CA GLU A 162 36.00 -35.28 21.07
C GLU A 162 36.29 -35.54 22.56
N ILE A 163 35.84 -34.64 23.45
CA ILE A 163 35.97 -34.80 24.91
C ILE A 163 35.22 -36.04 25.39
N LEU A 164 33.99 -36.26 24.91
CA LEU A 164 33.21 -37.44 25.27
C LEU A 164 33.87 -38.74 24.80
N GLU A 165 34.45 -38.75 23.60
CA GLU A 165 35.22 -39.90 23.10
C GLU A 165 36.46 -40.16 23.96
N PHE A 166 37.16 -39.11 24.38
CA PHE A 166 38.28 -39.22 25.31
C PHE A 166 37.85 -39.80 26.68
N ILE A 167 36.73 -39.33 27.26
CA ILE A 167 36.20 -39.85 28.53
C ILE A 167 35.78 -41.32 28.38
N LYS A 168 35.17 -41.70 27.25
CA LYS A 168 34.83 -43.11 26.94
C LYS A 168 36.09 -43.99 26.97
N ASN A 169 37.17 -43.49 26.36
CA ASN A 169 38.46 -44.19 26.34
C ASN A 169 39.08 -44.31 27.74
N ILE A 170 38.98 -43.28 28.58
CA ILE A 170 39.40 -43.34 30.00
C ILE A 170 38.58 -44.38 30.76
N SER A 171 37.25 -44.33 30.67
CA SER A 171 36.34 -45.27 31.31
C SER A 171 36.67 -46.72 30.92
N ASN A 172 36.88 -47.00 29.63
CA ASN A 172 37.29 -48.33 29.17
C ASN A 172 38.62 -48.79 29.78
N LYS A 173 39.64 -47.92 29.84
CA LYS A 173 40.93 -48.22 30.47
C LYS A 173 40.78 -48.47 31.98
N THR A 174 40.00 -47.65 32.67
CA THR A 174 39.73 -47.81 34.11
C THR A 174 39.00 -49.11 34.41
N ASN A 175 38.05 -49.51 33.57
CA ASN A 175 37.37 -50.81 33.71
C ASN A 175 38.35 -51.99 33.55
N ILE A 176 39.29 -51.92 32.60
CA ILE A 176 40.34 -52.93 32.42
C ILE A 176 41.30 -52.96 33.62
N LEU A 177 41.68 -51.79 34.15
CA LEU A 177 42.52 -51.70 35.35
C LEU A 177 41.82 -52.32 36.57
N GLY A 178 40.53 -52.02 36.76
CA GLY A 178 39.72 -52.64 37.81
C GLY A 178 39.63 -54.15 37.64
N LEU A 179 39.43 -54.65 36.41
CA LEU A 179 39.43 -56.09 36.12
C LEU A 179 40.77 -56.76 36.49
N ASN A 180 41.89 -56.16 36.10
CA ASN A 180 43.22 -56.68 36.44
C ASN A 180 43.43 -56.70 37.97
N ALA A 181 42.97 -55.67 38.68
CA ALA A 181 43.03 -55.61 40.14
C ALA A 181 42.15 -56.69 40.80
N THR A 182 40.94 -56.95 40.30
CA THR A 182 40.09 -58.06 40.77
C THR A 182 40.78 -59.41 40.59
N ILE A 183 41.44 -59.64 39.44
CA ILE A 183 42.18 -60.88 39.16
C ILE A 183 43.35 -61.07 40.14
N GLU A 184 44.15 -60.03 40.37
CA GLU A 184 45.30 -60.13 41.27
C GLU A 184 44.87 -60.24 42.74
N ALA A 185 43.79 -59.58 43.14
CA ALA A 185 43.20 -59.72 44.46
C ALA A 185 42.72 -61.17 44.72
N ALA A 186 42.09 -61.81 43.72
CA ALA A 186 41.71 -63.22 43.80
C ALA A 186 42.93 -64.15 43.91
N ARG A 187 44.04 -63.80 43.24
CA ARG A 187 45.30 -64.56 43.28
C ARG A 187 45.96 -64.57 44.66
N ILE A 188 45.85 -63.48 45.43
CA ILE A 188 46.40 -63.34 46.79
C ILE A 188 45.53 -64.09 47.84
N GLY A 189 44.34 -64.57 47.46
CA GLY A 189 43.48 -65.38 48.32
C GLY A 189 42.80 -64.58 49.44
N GLN A 190 42.74 -65.12 50.66
CA GLN A 190 42.00 -64.49 51.78
C GLN A 190 42.47 -63.07 52.11
N SER A 191 43.76 -62.77 51.94
CA SER A 191 44.30 -61.43 52.20
C SER A 191 43.92 -60.38 51.14
N GLY A 192 43.39 -60.80 49.98
CA GLY A 192 42.96 -59.92 48.89
C GLY A 192 41.48 -59.50 48.93
N GLY A 193 40.70 -59.97 49.93
CA GLY A 193 39.25 -59.72 49.99
C GLY A 193 38.87 -58.24 49.96
N GLY A 194 39.57 -57.39 50.73
CA GLY A 194 39.32 -55.94 50.73
C GLY A 194 39.66 -55.26 49.39
N PHE A 195 40.72 -55.70 48.71
CA PHE A 195 41.08 -55.20 47.38
C PHE A 195 40.08 -55.61 46.30
N THR A 196 39.45 -56.78 46.45
CA THR A 196 38.40 -57.24 45.53
C THR A 196 37.21 -56.29 45.53
N VAL A 197 36.73 -55.89 46.70
CA VAL A 197 35.61 -54.95 46.85
C VAL A 197 35.92 -53.60 46.19
N VAL A 198 37.12 -53.06 46.42
CA VAL A 198 37.55 -51.80 45.80
C VAL A 198 37.63 -51.92 44.27
N ALA A 199 38.17 -53.02 43.76
CA ALA A 199 38.30 -53.26 42.33
C ALA A 199 36.92 -53.41 41.64
N GLU A 200 35.95 -54.06 42.28
CA GLU A 200 34.57 -54.14 41.79
C GLU A 200 33.89 -52.77 41.75
N GLU A 201 34.08 -51.94 42.77
CA GLU A 201 33.51 -50.57 42.78
C GLU A 201 34.13 -49.69 41.69
N ILE A 202 35.44 -49.81 41.44
CA ILE A 202 36.12 -49.13 40.32
C ILE A 202 35.50 -49.53 38.98
N ARG A 203 35.24 -50.83 38.76
CA ARG A 203 34.61 -51.32 37.53
C ARG A 203 33.19 -50.80 37.38
N LYS A 204 32.43 -50.79 38.47
CA LYS A 204 31.06 -50.27 38.49
C LYS A 204 31.01 -48.78 38.13
N LEU A 205 31.89 -47.97 38.72
CA LEU A 205 32.04 -46.56 38.38
C LEU A 205 32.44 -46.37 36.91
N ALA A 206 33.41 -47.14 36.41
CA ALA A 206 33.83 -47.06 35.02
C ALA A 206 32.68 -47.37 34.05
N ASN A 207 31.89 -48.42 34.30
CA ASN A 207 30.73 -48.75 33.48
C ASN A 207 29.65 -47.65 33.55
N ALA A 208 29.36 -47.13 34.75
CA ALA A 208 28.42 -46.02 34.89
C ALA A 208 28.88 -44.78 34.10
N THR A 209 30.18 -44.43 34.15
CA THR A 209 30.74 -43.34 33.33
C THR A 209 30.54 -43.59 31.84
N LYS A 210 30.68 -44.84 31.38
CA LYS A 210 30.46 -45.20 29.97
C LYS A 210 29.00 -44.95 29.56
N ASP A 211 28.05 -45.35 30.39
CA ASP A 211 26.63 -45.17 30.14
C ASP A 211 26.26 -43.68 30.11
N TYR A 212 26.82 -42.87 31.03
CA TYR A 212 26.65 -41.41 31.00
C TYR A 212 27.21 -40.78 29.72
N VAL A 213 28.37 -41.24 29.23
CA VAL A 213 28.94 -40.75 27.98
C VAL A 213 28.06 -41.11 26.78
N VAL A 214 27.41 -42.28 26.76
CA VAL A 214 26.45 -42.63 25.70
C VAL A 214 25.30 -41.63 25.69
N ASN A 215 24.68 -41.37 26.85
CA ASN A 215 23.58 -40.41 26.96
C ASN A 215 24.02 -38.99 26.59
N ALA A 216 25.24 -38.57 26.98
CA ALA A 216 25.78 -37.27 26.61
C ALA A 216 26.01 -37.14 25.10
N ASN A 217 26.42 -38.22 24.41
CA ASN A 217 26.55 -38.22 22.95
C ASN A 217 25.21 -38.03 22.25
N GLU A 218 24.13 -38.61 22.78
CA GLU A 218 22.77 -38.40 22.25
C GLU A 218 22.39 -36.91 22.29
N VAL A 219 22.65 -36.23 23.42
CA VAL A 219 22.42 -34.79 23.56
C VAL A 219 23.27 -33.96 22.59
N VAL A 220 24.54 -34.32 22.41
CA VAL A 220 25.44 -33.65 21.44
C VAL A 220 24.92 -33.80 20.01
N GLU A 221 24.42 -34.97 19.63
CA GLU A 221 23.84 -35.20 18.31
C GLU A 221 22.52 -34.44 18.11
N GLU A 222 21.69 -34.32 19.15
CA GLU A 222 20.50 -33.46 19.13
C GLU A 222 20.87 -31.98 18.94
N LEU A 223 21.89 -31.49 19.64
CA LEU A 223 22.41 -30.13 19.48
C LEU A 223 22.90 -29.89 18.05
N LYS A 224 23.70 -30.81 17.50
CA LYS A 224 24.15 -30.75 16.10
C LYS A 224 22.98 -30.65 15.13
N ASN A 225 21.96 -31.49 15.30
CA ASN A 225 20.77 -31.45 14.45
C ASN A 225 19.98 -30.14 14.59
N SER A 226 19.89 -29.59 15.81
CA SER A 226 19.26 -28.28 16.04
C SER A 226 20.03 -27.16 15.34
N THR A 227 21.35 -27.14 15.46
CA THR A 227 22.23 -26.15 14.83
C THR A 227 22.14 -26.21 13.29
N ASN A 228 22.06 -27.41 12.71
CA ASN A 228 21.81 -27.58 11.27
C ASN A 228 20.44 -27.01 10.82
N LYS A 229 19.39 -27.19 11.62
CA LYS A 229 18.07 -26.61 11.32
C LYS A 229 18.08 -25.08 11.37
N VAL A 230 18.89 -24.49 12.26
CA VAL A 230 19.08 -23.04 12.30
C VAL A 230 19.75 -22.57 11.01
N ASN A 231 20.82 -23.22 10.56
CA ASN A 231 21.47 -22.88 9.27
C ASN A 231 20.52 -22.93 8.08
N ASN A 232 19.70 -23.98 7.95
CA ASN A 232 18.72 -24.06 6.86
C ASN A 232 17.70 -22.91 6.93
N SER A 233 17.25 -22.54 8.14
CA SER A 233 16.35 -21.40 8.33
C SER A 233 17.01 -20.06 7.95
N LEU A 234 18.32 -19.92 8.15
CA LEU A 234 19.08 -18.74 7.74
C LEU A 234 19.16 -18.61 6.21
N ASP A 235 19.39 -19.71 5.49
CA ASP A 235 19.40 -19.71 4.02
C ASP A 235 18.03 -19.31 3.44
N GLU A 236 16.95 -19.80 4.05
CA GLU A 236 15.58 -19.39 3.70
C GLU A 236 15.34 -17.90 3.99
N LEU A 237 15.79 -17.39 5.14
CA LEU A 237 15.68 -15.97 5.50
C LEU A 237 16.41 -15.06 4.52
N LEU A 238 17.63 -15.42 4.10
CA LEU A 238 18.39 -14.67 3.10
C LEU A 238 17.68 -14.64 1.75
N THR A 239 17.08 -15.76 1.34
CA THR A 239 16.29 -15.86 0.11
C THR A 239 15.06 -14.95 0.18
N ILE A 240 14.36 -14.93 1.31
CA ILE A 240 13.20 -14.06 1.55
C ILE A 240 13.62 -12.59 1.51
N SER A 241 14.72 -12.21 2.17
CA SER A 241 15.25 -10.85 2.17
C SER A 241 15.57 -10.37 0.75
N SER A 242 16.25 -11.20 -0.05
CA SER A 242 16.52 -10.89 -1.46
C SER A 242 15.23 -10.68 -2.27
N HIS A 243 14.21 -11.51 -2.03
CA HIS A 243 12.91 -11.35 -2.69
C HIS A 243 12.20 -10.06 -2.28
N GLN A 244 12.26 -9.67 -1.00
CA GLN A 244 11.70 -8.40 -0.51
C GLN A 244 12.32 -7.18 -1.19
N ILE A 245 13.63 -7.17 -1.42
CA ILE A 245 14.31 -6.10 -2.16
C ILE A 245 13.79 -5.99 -3.60
N ASN A 246 13.58 -7.13 -4.27
CA ASN A 246 13.03 -7.13 -5.63
C ASN A 246 11.59 -6.58 -5.67
N ILE A 247 10.74 -7.00 -4.72
CA ILE A 247 9.39 -6.46 -4.58
C ILE A 247 9.42 -4.95 -4.32
N SER A 248 10.29 -4.49 -3.42
CA SER A 248 10.49 -3.08 -3.09
C SER A 248 10.82 -2.23 -4.35
N ASN A 249 11.71 -2.74 -5.20
CA ASN A 249 12.05 -2.10 -6.47
C ASN A 249 10.86 -2.03 -7.44
N ASP A 250 10.04 -3.08 -7.51
CA ASP A 250 8.86 -3.09 -8.38
C ASP A 250 7.75 -2.16 -7.85
N ILE A 251 7.57 -2.06 -6.54
CA ILE A 251 6.68 -1.07 -5.91
C ILE A 251 7.14 0.34 -6.26
N SER A 252 8.45 0.62 -6.21
CA SER A 252 9.00 1.93 -6.57
C SER A 252 8.68 2.32 -8.02
N LYS A 253 8.85 1.40 -8.97
CA LYS A 253 8.48 1.63 -10.39
C LYS A 253 6.99 1.86 -10.56
N LEU A 254 6.15 1.07 -9.88
CA LEU A 254 4.70 1.23 -9.95
C LEU A 254 4.27 2.59 -9.38
N THR A 255 4.89 3.01 -8.29
CA THR A 255 4.69 4.31 -7.64
C THR A 255 5.05 5.46 -8.59
N GLU A 256 6.17 5.36 -9.32
CA GLU A 256 6.55 6.34 -10.34
C GLU A 256 5.52 6.43 -11.49
N ASN A 257 4.99 5.28 -11.93
CA ASN A 257 3.95 5.26 -12.96
C ASN A 257 2.64 5.88 -12.48
N ILE A 258 2.22 5.59 -11.25
CA ILE A 258 1.04 6.19 -10.63
C ILE A 258 1.24 7.70 -10.49
N ASN A 259 2.45 8.18 -10.18
CA ASN A 259 2.76 9.61 -10.14
C ASN A 259 2.48 10.27 -11.49
N LYS A 260 2.96 9.68 -12.59
CA LYS A 260 2.74 10.20 -13.95
C LYS A 260 1.25 10.30 -14.28
N ILE A 261 0.49 9.24 -13.99
CA ILE A 261 -0.97 9.21 -14.19
C ILE A 261 -1.66 10.28 -13.34
N THR A 262 -1.21 10.49 -12.10
CA THR A 262 -1.78 11.48 -11.17
C THR A 262 -1.54 12.90 -11.66
N VAL A 263 -0.37 13.18 -12.23
CA VAL A 263 -0.07 14.48 -12.87
C VAL A 263 -0.98 14.70 -14.08
N GLU A 264 -1.09 13.73 -14.99
CA GLU A 264 -1.97 13.83 -16.16
C GLU A 264 -3.45 14.01 -15.76
N LEU A 265 -3.90 13.31 -14.71
CA LEU A 265 -5.24 13.45 -14.16
C LEU A 265 -5.51 14.87 -13.67
N ARG A 266 -4.55 15.46 -12.95
CA ARG A 266 -4.64 16.83 -12.44
C ARG A 266 -4.65 17.86 -13.57
N GLU A 267 -3.81 17.68 -14.59
CA GLU A 267 -3.80 18.52 -15.78
C GLU A 267 -5.14 18.48 -16.52
N LYS A 268 -5.70 17.28 -16.76
CA LYS A 268 -7.01 17.14 -17.39
C LYS A 268 -8.14 17.76 -16.57
N ALA A 269 -8.12 17.59 -15.25
CA ALA A 269 -9.10 18.23 -14.39
C ALA A 269 -8.99 19.77 -14.45
N GLN A 270 -7.79 20.33 -14.47
CA GLN A 270 -7.59 21.78 -14.62
C GLN A 270 -8.00 22.30 -16.01
N LEU A 271 -7.83 21.52 -17.07
CA LEU A 271 -8.30 21.90 -18.41
C LEU A 271 -9.83 22.01 -18.45
N LEU A 272 -10.55 21.06 -17.85
CA LEU A 272 -12.00 21.14 -17.69
C LEU A 272 -12.43 22.41 -16.94
N ALA A 273 -11.65 22.85 -15.96
CA ALA A 273 -11.89 24.11 -15.24
C ALA A 273 -11.78 25.33 -16.15
N ASN A 274 -10.69 25.38 -16.92
CA ASN A 274 -10.27 26.55 -17.66
C ASN A 274 -11.04 26.74 -18.96
N GLU A 275 -11.51 25.68 -19.63
CA GLU A 275 -12.31 25.78 -20.86
C GLU A 275 -13.64 26.52 -20.61
N ILE A 276 -14.21 26.38 -19.41
CA ILE A 276 -15.47 27.02 -19.03
C ILE A 276 -15.28 28.51 -18.73
N GLU A 277 -14.17 28.91 -18.09
CA GLU A 277 -13.87 30.31 -17.82
C GLU A 277 -13.38 31.08 -19.05
N LYS A 278 -12.62 30.41 -19.94
CA LYS A 278 -11.92 31.10 -21.00
C LYS A 278 -12.69 31.29 -22.29
N THR A 279 -13.87 30.73 -22.51
CA THR A 279 -14.54 30.81 -23.83
C THR A 279 -14.76 32.28 -24.22
N PRO A 280 -13.97 32.88 -25.14
CA PRO A 280 -14.16 34.25 -25.57
C PRO A 280 -14.79 34.24 -26.96
N LEU A 281 -15.85 35.01 -27.17
CA LEU A 281 -16.19 35.53 -28.49
C LEU A 281 -16.53 37.00 -28.29
#